data_AF-A0A7D7QHE8-F1
#
_entry.id   AF-A0A7D7QHE8-F1
#
_cell.length_a   1.000
_cell.length_b   1.000
_cell.length_c   1.000
_cell.angle_alpha   90.00
_cell.angle_beta   90.00
_cell.angle_gamma   90.00
#
_symmetry.space_group_name_H-M   'P 1'
#
loop_
_entity.id
_entity.type
_entity.pdbx_description
1 polymer ?
#
loop_
_entity_poly.entity_id
_entity_poly.type
_entity_poly.pdbx_seq_one_letter_code
_entity_poly.pdbx_strand_id
1 'polypeptide(L)'
;MQNFVTDETSLYQQLFDEMFDRFNLSAKVVAKQAGVSEVLISRFRKGKADLGTRKFLALLGAVPIEAREWYLSQLLGAKPGVSLQKLVSAASAVERVEIINLIAYSFLEDRKITGTSELISSAV
;
A
#
# COMPACT_ATOMS: atom_id res chain seq x y z
N MET A 1 38.32 1.03 -1.27
CA MET A 1 37.09 0.95 -2.09
C MET A 1 36.60 -0.48 -2.05
N GLN A 2 35.48 -0.73 -1.36
CA GLN A 2 34.55 -1.85 -1.57
C GLN A 2 33.45 -1.69 -0.54
N ASN A 3 32.32 -1.11 -0.93
CA ASN A 3 31.11 -1.19 -0.13
C ASN A 3 30.39 -2.46 -0.57
N PHE A 4 30.22 -3.37 0.39
CA PHE A 4 29.40 -4.57 0.27
C PHE A 4 27.98 -4.14 -0.08
N VAL A 5 27.57 -4.40 -1.32
CA VAL A 5 26.16 -4.27 -1.73
C VAL A 5 25.47 -5.52 -1.21
N THR A 6 24.77 -5.37 -0.10
CA THR A 6 23.80 -6.36 0.37
C THR A 6 22.75 -6.54 -0.72
N ASP A 7 22.69 -7.75 -1.28
CA ASP A 7 21.86 -8.16 -2.42
C ASP A 7 20.36 -8.31 -2.08
N GLU A 8 19.91 -7.71 -0.97
CA GLU A 8 18.51 -7.69 -0.58
C GLU A 8 17.87 -6.36 -1.00
N THR A 9 16.97 -6.43 -1.97
CA THR A 9 16.16 -5.28 -2.36
C THR A 9 15.29 -4.90 -1.18
N SER A 10 15.40 -3.64 -0.72
CA SER A 10 14.62 -3.15 0.41
C SER A 10 13.11 -3.19 0.13
N LEU A 11 12.29 -3.36 1.18
CA LEU A 11 10.83 -3.43 1.06
C LEU A 11 10.24 -2.24 0.26
N TYR A 12 10.73 -1.03 0.51
CA TYR A 12 10.24 0.18 -0.17
C TYR A 12 10.57 0.20 -1.68
N GLN A 13 11.62 -0.51 -2.13
CA GLN A 13 11.95 -0.68 -3.55
C GLN A 13 11.10 -1.79 -4.17
N GLN A 14 10.90 -2.91 -3.45
CA GLN A 14 10.03 -4.00 -3.91
C GLN A 14 8.59 -3.52 -4.12
N LEU A 15 8.04 -2.79 -3.14
CA LEU A 15 6.70 -2.19 -3.26
C LEU A 15 6.62 -1.17 -4.40
N PHE A 16 7.72 -0.45 -4.68
CA PHE A 16 7.74 0.52 -5.78
C PHE A 16 7.80 -0.17 -7.14
N ASP A 17 8.50 -1.30 -7.24
CA ASP A 17 8.51 -2.17 -8.41
C ASP A 17 7.11 -2.75 -8.66
N GLU A 18 6.48 -3.30 -7.61
CA GLU A 18 5.12 -3.83 -7.67
C GLU A 18 4.09 -2.76 -8.06
N MET A 19 4.23 -1.52 -7.56
CA MET A 19 3.37 -0.41 -7.97
C MET A 19 3.42 -0.18 -9.48
N PHE A 20 4.60 -0.28 -10.09
CA PHE A 20 4.75 -0.11 -11.53
C PHE A 20 4.04 -1.19 -12.32
N ASP A 21 4.16 -2.44 -11.88
CA ASP A 21 3.59 -3.58 -12.58
C ASP A 21 2.07 -3.62 -12.39
N ARG A 22 1.60 -3.39 -11.15
CA ARG A 22 0.18 -3.40 -10.78
C ARG A 22 -0.64 -2.34 -11.50
N PHE A 23 -0.08 -1.14 -11.67
CA PHE A 23 -0.76 -0.02 -12.32
C PHE A 23 -0.32 0.19 -13.78
N ASN A 24 0.43 -0.77 -14.34
CA ASN A 24 0.94 -0.73 -15.71
C ASN A 24 1.63 0.61 -16.06
N LEU A 25 2.49 1.09 -15.17
CA LEU A 25 3.13 2.40 -15.28
C LEU A 25 4.31 2.36 -16.24
N SER A 26 4.36 3.35 -17.13
CA SER A 26 5.51 3.55 -18.02
C SER A 26 6.63 4.31 -17.30
N ALA A 27 7.79 3.66 -17.11
CA ALA A 27 8.99 4.30 -16.56
C ALA A 27 9.40 5.54 -17.35
N LYS A 28 9.29 5.51 -18.67
CA LYS A 28 9.53 6.66 -19.55
C LYS A 28 8.62 7.85 -19.24
N VAL A 29 7.32 7.61 -19.05
CA VAL A 29 6.33 8.67 -18.78
C VAL A 29 6.57 9.27 -17.40
N VAL A 30 6.71 8.41 -16.37
CA VAL A 30 6.95 8.85 -14.99
C VAL A 30 8.28 9.59 -14.88
N ALA A 31 9.33 9.11 -15.55
CA ALA A 31 10.65 9.77 -15.59
C ALA A 31 10.56 11.19 -16.16
N LYS A 32 9.86 11.34 -17.29
CA LYS A 32 9.66 12.65 -17.93
C LYS A 32 8.92 13.61 -17.00
N GLN A 33 7.86 13.15 -16.35
CA GLN A 33 7.03 13.98 -15.49
C GLN A 33 7.72 14.33 -14.15
N ALA A 34 8.56 13.43 -13.64
CA ALA A 34 9.36 13.66 -12.44
C ALA A 34 10.69 14.40 -12.69
N GLY A 35 11.07 14.63 -13.95
CA GLY A 35 12.35 15.27 -14.30
C GLY A 35 13.58 14.43 -13.95
N VAL A 36 13.48 13.10 -14.03
CA VAL A 36 14.59 12.16 -13.79
C VAL A 36 14.85 11.26 -15.00
N SER A 37 15.96 10.52 -15.01
CA SER A 37 16.22 9.55 -16.07
C SER A 37 15.48 8.23 -15.84
N GLU A 38 15.03 7.59 -16.92
CA GLU A 38 14.41 6.27 -16.88
C GLU A 38 15.35 5.21 -16.29
N VAL A 39 16.64 5.32 -16.59
CA VAL A 39 17.70 4.46 -16.04
C VAL A 39 17.74 4.55 -14.51
N LEU A 40 17.54 5.75 -13.93
CA LEU A 40 17.52 5.91 -12.49
C LEU A 40 16.33 5.18 -11.86
N ILE A 41 15.14 5.26 -12.47
CA ILE A 41 13.96 4.51 -12.02
C ILE A 41 14.22 3.01 -12.07
N SER A 42 14.76 2.51 -13.19
CA SER A 42 15.06 1.07 -13.34
C SER A 42 16.07 0.58 -12.30
N ARG A 43 17.12 1.36 -12.04
CA ARG A 43 18.11 1.02 -11.01
C ARG A 43 17.52 1.04 -9.61
N PHE A 44 16.67 2.02 -9.30
CA PHE A 44 15.98 2.09 -8.01
C PHE A 44 15.06 0.89 -7.77
N ARG A 45 14.21 0.57 -8.75
CA ARG A 45 13.31 -0.60 -8.72
C ARG A 45 14.07 -1.91 -8.45
N LYS A 46 15.28 -2.03 -9.00
CA LYS A 46 16.13 -3.22 -8.87
C LYS A 46 17.09 -3.19 -7.67
N GLY A 47 16.95 -2.25 -6.74
CA GLY A 47 17.86 -2.13 -5.58
C GLY A 47 19.27 -1.62 -5.91
N LYS A 48 19.55 -1.22 -7.16
CA LYS A 48 20.89 -0.83 -7.67
C LYS A 48 21.18 0.67 -7.56
N ALA A 49 20.25 1.43 -7.00
CA ALA A 49 20.39 2.85 -6.73
C ALA A 49 19.45 3.23 -5.59
N ASP A 50 19.89 4.17 -4.77
CA ASP A 50 19.02 4.85 -3.81
C ASP A 50 18.57 6.20 -4.39
N LEU A 51 17.41 6.66 -3.95
CA LEU A 51 16.85 7.95 -4.32
C LEU A 51 16.92 8.89 -3.13
N GLY A 52 17.67 9.97 -3.26
CA GLY A 52 17.55 11.09 -2.32
C GLY A 52 16.10 11.61 -2.27
N THR A 53 15.68 12.09 -1.11
CA THR A 53 14.29 12.46 -0.79
C THR A 53 13.61 13.31 -1.87
N ARG A 54 14.31 14.30 -2.44
CA ARG A 54 13.77 15.15 -3.52
C ARG A 54 13.31 14.35 -4.74
N LYS A 55 14.14 13.43 -5.23
CA LYS A 55 13.84 12.64 -6.44
C LYS A 55 12.75 11.61 -6.16
N PHE A 56 12.78 11.03 -4.96
CA PHE A 56 11.73 10.11 -4.51
C PHE A 56 10.36 10.80 -4.46
N LEU A 57 10.26 11.97 -3.83
CA LEU A 57 9.01 12.74 -3.79
C LEU A 57 8.56 13.19 -5.19
N ALA A 58 9.49 13.57 -6.07
CA ALA A 58 9.16 13.90 -7.46
C ALA A 58 8.55 12.70 -8.22
N LEU A 59 9.09 11.49 -8.03
CA LEU A 59 8.54 10.28 -8.61
C LEU A 59 7.16 9.94 -8.04
N LEU A 60 6.98 10.01 -6.73
CA LEU A 60 5.65 9.81 -6.12
C LEU A 60 4.64 10.86 -6.56
N GLY A 61 5.06 12.09 -6.86
CA GLY A 61 4.22 13.13 -7.43
C GLY A 61 3.84 12.89 -8.90
N ALA A 62 4.61 12.09 -9.62
CA ALA A 62 4.44 11.84 -11.05
C ALA A 62 3.62 10.58 -11.38
N VAL A 63 3.36 9.71 -10.41
CA VAL A 63 2.49 8.54 -10.59
C VAL A 63 1.01 8.90 -10.33
N PRO A 64 0.05 8.13 -10.86
CA PRO A 64 -1.36 8.28 -10.55
C PRO A 64 -1.65 8.25 -9.04
N ILE A 65 -2.70 8.93 -8.62
CA ILE A 65 -3.03 9.08 -7.19
C ILE A 65 -3.30 7.73 -6.53
N GLU A 66 -3.99 6.83 -7.23
CA GLU A 66 -4.33 5.49 -6.77
C GLU A 66 -3.08 4.63 -6.56
N ALA A 67 -2.10 4.76 -7.47
CA ALA A 67 -0.82 4.07 -7.37
C ALA A 67 -0.01 4.55 -6.17
N ARG A 68 0.05 5.88 -5.98
CA ARG A 68 0.71 6.50 -4.83
C ARG A 68 0.06 6.09 -3.51
N GLU A 69 -1.26 6.15 -3.42
CA GLU A 69 -2.01 5.78 -2.22
C GLU A 69 -1.82 4.30 -1.88
N TRP A 70 -1.88 3.42 -2.88
CA TRP A 70 -1.60 2.01 -2.70
C TRP A 70 -0.18 1.81 -2.15
N TYR A 71 0.84 2.39 -2.79
CA TYR A 71 2.23 2.23 -2.38
C TYR A 71 2.46 2.70 -0.93
N LEU A 72 1.96 3.90 -0.60
CA LEU A 72 2.08 4.44 0.76
C LEU A 72 1.29 3.60 1.77
N SER A 73 0.16 3.01 1.38
CA SER A 73 -0.61 2.12 2.27
C SER A 73 0.15 0.85 2.63
N GLN A 74 0.86 0.26 1.67
CA GLN A 74 1.67 -0.93 1.91
C GLN A 74 2.89 -0.56 2.76
N LEU A 75 3.54 0.56 2.46
CA LEU A 75 4.73 1.00 3.17
C LEU A 75 4.46 1.36 4.64
N LEU A 76 3.32 1.98 4.92
CA LEU A 76 2.95 2.47 6.26
C LEU A 76 2.09 1.49 7.05
N GLY A 77 1.61 0.40 6.43
CA GLY A 77 0.67 -0.55 7.04
C GLY A 77 -0.73 0.04 7.30
N ALA A 78 -1.05 1.20 6.72
CA ALA A 78 -2.32 1.89 6.89
C ALA A 78 -2.65 2.70 5.64
N LYS A 79 -3.92 2.69 5.19
CA LYS A 79 -4.36 3.52 4.06
C LYS A 79 -4.17 5.01 4.37
N PRO A 80 -3.25 5.73 3.69
CA PRO A 80 -3.10 7.16 3.87
C PRO A 80 -4.31 7.86 3.27
N GLY A 81 -4.79 8.91 3.93
CA GLY A 81 -5.77 9.84 3.34
C GLY A 81 -7.23 9.61 3.73
N VAL A 82 -7.58 8.50 4.38
CA VAL A 82 -8.97 8.24 4.78
C VAL A 82 -9.05 7.98 6.28
N SER A 83 -9.25 9.04 7.05
CA SER A 83 -9.62 8.86 8.45
C SER A 83 -11.03 8.28 8.49
N LEU A 84 -11.15 7.07 9.04
CA LEU A 84 -12.44 6.43 9.34
C LEU A 84 -13.38 7.40 10.06
N GLN A 85 -12.85 8.20 10.99
CA GLN A 85 -13.60 9.24 11.69
C GLN A 85 -14.18 10.28 10.72
N LYS A 86 -13.41 10.74 9.73
CA LYS A 86 -13.89 11.71 8.73
C LYS A 86 -14.96 11.10 7.82
N LEU A 87 -14.80 9.85 7.40
CA LEU A 87 -15.82 9.16 6.61
C LEU A 87 -17.13 8.99 7.38
N VAL A 88 -17.05 8.49 8.61
CA VAL A 88 -18.23 8.30 9.48
C VAL A 88 -18.90 9.64 9.77
N SER A 89 -18.12 10.72 9.93
CA SER A 89 -18.65 12.06 10.16
C SER A 89 -19.36 12.64 8.93
N ALA A 90 -18.89 12.32 7.71
CA ALA A 90 -19.50 12.78 6.47
C ALA A 90 -20.71 11.94 6.03
N ALA A 91 -20.84 10.71 6.53
CA ALA A 91 -21.94 9.80 6.22
C ALA A 91 -23.29 10.32 6.75
N SER A 92 -24.35 10.08 5.99
CA SER A 92 -25.74 10.32 6.36
C SER A 92 -26.19 9.45 7.54
N ALA A 93 -27.33 9.78 8.15
CA ALA A 93 -27.86 8.99 9.26
C ALA A 93 -28.11 7.51 8.86
N VAL A 94 -28.56 7.26 7.63
CA VAL A 94 -28.80 5.92 7.09
C VAL A 94 -27.48 5.17 6.93
N GLU A 95 -26.50 5.76 6.26
CA GLU A 95 -25.17 5.15 6.04
C GLU A 95 -24.46 4.87 7.38
N ARG A 96 -24.62 5.71 8.39
CA ARG A 96 -24.06 5.45 9.73
C ARG A 96 -24.67 4.21 10.38
N VAL A 97 -25.98 3.99 10.23
CA VAL A 97 -26.65 2.78 10.72
C VAL A 97 -26.17 1.55 9.96
N GLU A 98 -26.01 1.65 8.64
CA GLU A 98 -25.44 0.58 7.81
C GLU A 98 -24.01 0.22 8.24
N ILE A 99 -23.16 1.22 8.50
CA ILE A 99 -21.80 1.03 9.01
C ILE A 99 -21.81 0.30 10.36
N ILE A 100 -22.69 0.71 11.29
CA ILE A 100 -22.84 0.04 12.59
C ILE A 100 -23.26 -1.41 12.42
N ASN A 101 -24.23 -1.67 11.53
CA ASN A 101 -24.70 -3.03 11.25
C ASN A 101 -23.61 -3.89 10.64
N LEU A 102 -22.85 -3.37 9.67
CA LEU A 102 -21.71 -4.08 9.06
C LEU A 102 -20.67 -4.48 10.11
N ILE A 103 -20.32 -3.57 11.01
CA ILE A 103 -19.39 -3.85 12.12
C ILE A 103 -19.98 -4.91 13.07
N ALA A 104 -21.27 -4.82 13.38
CA ALA A 104 -21.93 -5.81 14.23
C ALA A 104 -21.92 -7.21 13.59
N TYR A 105 -22.16 -7.28 12.27
CA TYR A 105 -22.15 -8.55 11.53
C TYR A 105 -20.76 -9.17 11.46
N SER A 106 -19.69 -8.39 11.26
CA SER A 106 -18.33 -8.95 11.21
C SER A 106 -17.95 -9.66 12.51
N PHE A 107 -18.35 -9.13 13.67
CA PHE A 107 -18.12 -9.79 14.96
C PHE A 107 -18.92 -11.08 15.17
N LEU A 108 -20.08 -11.20 14.53
CA LEU A 108 -20.87 -12.43 14.58
C LEU A 108 -20.30 -13.53 13.68
N GLU A 109 -19.74 -13.15 12.53
CA GLU A 109 -19.05 -14.07 11.63
C GLU A 109 -17.78 -14.63 12.28
N ASP A 110 -16.98 -13.77 12.93
CA ASP A 110 -15.78 -14.19 13.67
C ASP A 110 -16.12 -15.23 14.76
N ARG A 111 -17.22 -15.03 15.50
CA ARG A 111 -17.68 -15.97 16.53
C ARG A 111 -18.15 -17.31 15.99
N LYS A 112 -18.75 -17.37 14.79
CA LYS A 112 -19.11 -18.66 14.18
C LYS A 112 -17.85 -19.47 13.88
N ILE A 113 -16.77 -18.84 13.43
CA ILE A 113 -15.50 -19.51 13.16
C ILE A 113 -14.90 -20.05 14.47
N THR A 114 -14.90 -19.25 15.54
CA THR A 114 -14.37 -19.69 16.85
C THR A 114 -15.23 -20.81 17.48
N GLY A 115 -16.56 -20.67 17.46
CA GLY A 115 -17.48 -21.66 18.03
C GLY A 115 -17.49 -23.00 17.29
N THR A 116 -17.23 -23.01 15.97
CA THR A 116 -17.09 -24.27 15.23
C THR A 116 -15.74 -24.94 15.52
N SER A 117 -14.68 -24.16 15.77
CA SER A 117 -13.36 -24.68 16.15
C SER A 117 -13.34 -25.29 17.55
N GLU A 118 -14.09 -24.74 18.50
CA GLU A 118 -14.18 -25.27 19.87
C GLU A 118 -14.96 -26.59 19.95
N LEU A 119 -16.02 -26.74 19.14
CA LEU A 119 -16.80 -27.99 19.05
C LEU A 119 -16.01 -29.16 18.43
N ILE A 120 -15.05 -28.88 17.54
CA ILE A 120 -14.18 -29.90 16.97
C ILE A 120 -13.06 -30.29 17.94
N SER A 121 -12.60 -29.36 18.79
CA SER A 121 -11.55 -29.63 19.79
C SER A 121 -12.05 -30.42 21.01
N SER A 122 -13.35 -30.41 21.32
CA SER A 122 -13.92 -31.15 22.45
C SER A 122 -14.43 -32.55 22.09
N ALA A 123 -14.33 -32.95 20.82
CA ALA A 123 -14.81 -34.25 20.31
C ALA A 123 -13.67 -35.24 20.00
N VAL A 124 -12.44 -34.96 20.47
CA VAL A 124 -11.25 -35.83 20.38
C VAL A 124 -10.82 -36.29 21.76
#